data_AF-A0A8X7WSE2-F1
#
_entry.id   AF-A0A8X7WSE2-F1
#
_cell.length_a   1.000
_cell.length_b   1.000
_cell.length_c   1.000
_cell.angle_alpha   90.00
_cell.angle_beta   90.00
_cell.angle_gamma   90.00
#
_symmetry.space_group_name_H-M   'P 1'
#
loop_
_entity.id
_entity.type
_entity.pdbx_description
1 polymer ?
#
loop_
_entity_poly.entity_id
_entity_poly.type
_entity_poly.pdbx_seq_one_letter_code
_entity_poly.pdbx_strand_id
1 'polypeptide(L)'
;MNLVQGIERSSHITGESVHNQRIERLWSDVQLHVLHYFYELFYSFEDEHILNPENNIHPPLMAYHSALSDIVVDEAQLEQLAFVAKDSAFLHGLLIRTKEDPNSPEVLSYAPFTLFPSPVPKSVYEQAKLLQRDFNLLVDKITQDSKFLEQALARYA
;
A
#
# COMPACT_ATOMS: atom_id res chain seq x y z
N MET A 1 -17.19 41.62 -3.05
CA MET A 1 -17.12 40.16 -2.78
C MET A 1 -15.89 39.62 -3.49
N ASN A 2 -15.19 38.66 -2.87
CA ASN A 2 -13.80 38.19 -3.10
C ASN A 2 -12.73 38.92 -2.27
N LEU A 3 -12.83 38.78 -0.93
CA LEU A 3 -11.87 39.26 0.08
C LEU A 3 -11.83 38.28 1.27
N VAL A 4 -11.44 37.02 1.07
CA VAL A 4 -11.20 36.10 2.21
C VAL A 4 -10.00 35.18 1.99
N GLN A 5 -8.87 35.68 1.51
CA GLN A 5 -7.57 35.06 1.80
C GLN A 5 -6.54 36.19 1.98
N GLY A 6 -6.16 36.43 3.24
CA GLY A 6 -5.34 37.57 3.65
C GLY A 6 -3.87 37.40 3.32
N ILE A 7 -3.27 38.47 2.81
CA ILE A 7 -1.84 38.69 2.61
C ILE A 7 -1.21 38.90 4.01
N GLU A 8 -0.05 38.31 4.27
CA GLU A 8 0.66 38.27 5.57
C GLU A 8 0.17 37.25 6.63
N ARG A 9 0.07 35.96 6.27
CA ARG A 9 0.32 34.91 7.26
C ARG A 9 1.48 34.04 6.82
N SER A 10 2.57 34.11 7.58
CA SER A 10 3.54 33.03 7.72
C SER A 10 2.77 31.71 7.83
N SER A 11 2.73 30.94 6.76
CA SER A 11 2.23 29.56 6.78
C SER A 11 3.28 28.69 7.45
N HIS A 12 3.51 28.93 8.74
CA HIS A 12 4.18 28.01 9.62
C HIS A 12 3.27 26.80 9.77
N ILE A 13 3.64 25.69 9.12
CA ILE A 13 3.10 24.38 9.45
C ILE A 13 3.75 24.00 10.78
N THR A 14 3.12 24.38 11.88
CA THR A 14 3.57 24.02 13.23
C THR A 14 2.36 23.54 14.02
N GLY A 15 2.36 22.25 14.34
CA GLY A 15 1.34 21.54 15.11
C GLY A 15 1.31 20.05 14.74
N GLU A 16 0.96 19.16 15.68
CA GLU A 16 0.73 17.74 15.39
C GLU A 16 -0.23 17.61 14.19
N SER A 17 0.28 17.06 13.09
CA SER A 17 -0.33 17.20 11.78
C SER A 17 -1.64 16.41 11.69
N VAL A 18 -2.78 17.13 11.71
CA VAL A 18 -4.12 16.59 11.39
C VAL A 18 -4.17 16.00 9.98
N HIS A 19 -3.24 16.39 9.10
CA HIS A 19 -3.07 15.86 7.75
C HIS A 19 -2.41 14.47 7.76
N ASN A 20 -1.42 14.24 8.62
CA ASN A 20 -0.76 12.94 8.77
C ASN A 20 -1.67 11.92 9.44
N GLN A 21 -2.50 12.35 10.39
CA GLN A 21 -3.51 11.49 11.02
C GLN A 21 -4.49 10.87 10.00
N ARG A 22 -4.76 11.57 8.89
CA ARG A 22 -5.72 11.10 7.88
C ARG A 22 -5.09 10.03 6.98
N ILE A 23 -3.80 10.16 6.69
CA ILE A 23 -3.00 9.14 6.00
C ILE A 23 -2.80 7.93 6.91
N GLU A 24 -2.46 8.14 8.19
CA GLU A 24 -2.30 7.08 9.18
C GLU A 24 -3.62 6.33 9.44
N ARG A 25 -4.77 7.02 9.52
CA ARG A 25 -6.09 6.38 9.60
C ARG A 25 -6.39 5.57 8.35
N LEU A 26 -6.12 6.10 7.16
CA LEU A 26 -6.34 5.36 5.91
C LEU A 26 -5.47 4.10 5.85
N TRP A 27 -4.19 4.19 6.22
CA TRP A 27 -3.31 3.03 6.29
C TRP A 27 -3.79 2.01 7.34
N SER A 28 -4.25 2.48 8.50
CA SER A 28 -4.81 1.62 9.54
C SER A 28 -6.10 0.95 9.07
N ASP A 29 -6.99 1.67 8.39
CA ASP A 29 -8.26 1.16 7.87
C ASP A 29 -8.04 0.13 6.76
N VAL A 30 -7.10 0.38 5.85
CA VAL A 30 -6.68 -0.59 4.81
C VAL A 30 -6.08 -1.83 5.46
N GLN A 31 -5.23 -1.66 6.48
CA GLN A 31 -4.65 -2.77 7.22
C GLN A 31 -5.73 -3.61 7.91
N LEU A 32 -6.73 -2.98 8.53
CA LEU A 32 -7.77 -3.66 9.31
C LEU A 32 -8.86 -4.30 8.44
N HIS A 33 -9.34 -3.59 7.41
CA HIS A 33 -10.53 -4.01 6.66
C HIS A 33 -10.21 -4.77 5.39
N VAL A 34 -8.99 -4.63 4.84
CA VAL A 34 -8.60 -5.29 3.60
C VAL A 34 -7.51 -6.31 3.87
N LEU A 35 -6.41 -5.90 4.51
CA LEU A 35 -5.23 -6.75 4.65
C LEU A 35 -5.34 -7.77 5.80
N HIS A 36 -6.18 -7.53 6.81
CA HIS A 36 -6.29 -8.44 7.95
C HIS A 36 -6.80 -9.83 7.56
N TYR A 37 -7.78 -9.91 6.65
CA TYR A 37 -8.26 -11.20 6.14
C TYR A 37 -7.14 -12.01 5.48
N PHE A 38 -6.37 -11.35 4.61
CA PHE A 38 -5.23 -11.97 3.95
C PHE A 38 -4.13 -12.33 4.94
N TYR A 39 -3.89 -11.47 5.93
CA TYR A 39 -2.92 -11.72 7.00
C TYR A 39 -3.26 -13.00 7.76
N GLU A 40 -4.49 -13.15 8.25
CA GLU A 40 -4.94 -14.37 8.94
C GLU A 40 -4.89 -15.60 8.03
N LEU A 41 -5.33 -15.47 6.77
CA LEU A 41 -5.29 -16.56 5.81
C LEU A 41 -3.86 -17.04 5.55
N PHE A 42 -2.91 -16.14 5.34
CA PHE A 42 -1.52 -16.52 5.07
C PHE A 42 -0.80 -17.05 6.32
N TYR A 43 -1.12 -16.53 7.51
CA TYR A 43 -0.61 -17.11 8.76
C TYR A 43 -1.16 -18.52 8.99
N SER A 44 -2.44 -18.77 8.69
CA SER A 44 -3.00 -20.13 8.76
C SER A 44 -2.29 -21.08 7.78
N PHE A 45 -1.85 -20.61 6.61
CA PHE A 45 -1.07 -21.40 5.67
C PHE A 45 0.39 -21.63 6.11
N GLU A 46 0.98 -20.72 6.88
CA GLU A 46 2.29 -20.92 7.52
C GLU A 46 2.17 -21.99 8.63
N ASP A 47 1.12 -21.91 9.45
CA ASP A 47 0.82 -22.86 10.53
C ASP A 47 0.51 -24.27 10.01
N GLU A 48 -0.19 -24.37 8.86
CA GLU A 48 -0.46 -25.63 8.17
C GLU A 48 0.75 -26.16 7.37
N HIS A 49 1.89 -25.47 7.44
CA HIS A 49 3.13 -25.78 6.71
C HIS A 49 2.96 -25.83 5.18
N ILE A 50 1.93 -25.16 4.65
CA ILE A 50 1.72 -24.94 3.22
C ILE A 50 2.75 -23.91 2.71
N LEU A 51 3.06 -22.90 3.53
CA LEU A 51 4.08 -21.88 3.26
C LEU A 51 5.27 -22.06 4.22
N ASN A 52 6.23 -22.93 3.88
CA ASN A 52 7.38 -23.20 4.74
C ASN A 52 8.67 -22.46 4.27
N PRO A 53 9.13 -21.42 4.98
CA PRO A 53 10.34 -20.68 4.64
C PRO A 53 11.66 -21.44 4.95
N GLU A 54 11.62 -22.51 5.74
CA GLU A 54 12.76 -23.35 6.13
C GLU A 54 13.00 -24.53 5.17
N ASN A 55 12.12 -24.72 4.17
CA ASN A 55 12.25 -25.81 3.23
C ASN A 55 13.38 -25.52 2.23
N ASN A 56 14.59 -26.04 2.50
CA ASN A 56 15.82 -25.80 1.72
C ASN A 56 15.81 -26.29 0.25
N ILE A 57 14.70 -26.86 -0.22
CA ILE A 57 14.49 -27.20 -1.64
C ILE A 57 14.13 -25.94 -2.46
N HIS A 58 13.90 -24.81 -1.79
CA HIS A 58 13.26 -23.65 -2.37
C HIS A 58 14.12 -22.37 -2.23
N PRO A 59 14.84 -21.94 -3.28
CA PRO A 59 15.50 -20.63 -3.30
C PRO A 59 14.43 -19.52 -3.19
N PRO A 60 14.66 -18.44 -2.41
CA PRO A 60 13.62 -17.52 -1.92
C PRO A 60 12.90 -16.67 -3.00
N LEU A 61 13.22 -16.87 -4.28
CA LEU A 61 12.54 -16.22 -5.42
C LEU A 61 12.12 -17.22 -6.52
N MET A 62 12.84 -18.33 -6.72
CA MET A 62 12.49 -19.33 -7.75
C MET A 62 11.50 -20.39 -7.27
N ALA A 63 11.45 -20.64 -5.97
CA ALA A 63 10.54 -21.60 -5.36
C ALA A 63 9.08 -21.19 -5.35
N TYR A 64 8.80 -19.90 -5.18
CA TYR A 64 7.43 -19.41 -5.21
C TYR A 64 6.87 -19.43 -6.63
N HIS A 65 7.71 -19.29 -7.66
CA HIS A 65 7.28 -19.53 -9.03
C HIS A 65 6.92 -21.00 -9.27
N SER A 66 7.63 -21.96 -8.65
CA SER A 66 7.28 -23.38 -8.74
C SER A 66 6.07 -23.75 -7.87
N ALA A 67 5.96 -23.21 -6.65
CA ALA A 67 4.81 -23.44 -5.77
C ALA A 67 3.53 -22.78 -6.29
N LEU A 68 3.62 -21.60 -6.92
CA LEU A 68 2.50 -20.99 -7.63
C LEU A 68 2.15 -21.77 -8.91
N SER A 69 3.12 -22.40 -9.59
CA SER A 69 2.80 -23.33 -10.69
C SER A 69 2.17 -24.65 -10.20
N ASP A 70 2.44 -25.06 -8.97
CA ASP A 70 1.83 -26.24 -8.34
C ASP A 70 0.43 -25.94 -7.78
N ILE A 71 0.12 -24.69 -7.43
CA ILE A 71 -1.22 -24.22 -7.02
C ILE A 71 -2.09 -23.86 -8.23
N VAL A 72 -1.49 -23.32 -9.28
CA VAL A 72 -2.16 -22.93 -10.54
C VAL A 72 -1.90 -24.02 -11.58
N VAL A 73 -2.53 -25.18 -11.40
CA VAL A 73 -2.39 -26.32 -12.32
C VAL A 73 -3.37 -26.21 -13.51
N ASP A 74 -4.48 -25.49 -13.34
CA ASP A 74 -5.58 -25.42 -14.30
C ASP A 74 -6.03 -23.97 -14.55
N GLU A 75 -6.08 -23.58 -15.83
CA GLU A 75 -6.51 -22.25 -16.28
C GLU A 75 -7.95 -21.95 -15.83
N ALA A 76 -8.81 -22.97 -15.77
CA ALA A 76 -10.18 -22.81 -15.30
C ALA A 76 -10.26 -22.46 -13.81
N GLN A 77 -9.37 -23.01 -12.97
CA GLN A 77 -9.30 -22.67 -11.55
C GLN A 77 -8.79 -21.25 -11.35
N LEU A 78 -7.85 -20.80 -12.18
CA LEU A 78 -7.33 -19.44 -12.15
C LEU A 78 -8.41 -18.41 -12.49
N GLU A 79 -9.22 -18.67 -13.52
CA GLU A 79 -10.34 -17.79 -13.87
C GLU A 79 -11.39 -17.72 -12.75
N GLN A 80 -11.71 -18.85 -12.13
CA GLN A 80 -12.63 -18.89 -10.99
C GLN A 80 -12.08 -18.10 -9.79
N LEU A 81 -10.81 -18.28 -9.44
CA LEU A 81 -10.18 -17.55 -8.35
C LEU A 81 -10.13 -16.05 -8.64
N ALA A 82 -9.80 -15.65 -9.87
CA ALA A 82 -9.83 -14.26 -10.29
C ALA A 82 -11.24 -13.67 -10.22
N PHE A 83 -12.27 -14.44 -10.55
CA PHE A 83 -13.66 -14.03 -10.41
C PHE A 83 -14.03 -13.77 -8.94
N VAL A 84 -13.73 -14.71 -8.04
CA VAL A 84 -13.99 -14.58 -6.60
C VAL A 84 -13.22 -13.40 -6.01
N ALA A 85 -11.96 -13.20 -6.42
CA ALA A 85 -11.14 -12.09 -5.93
C ALA A 85 -11.69 -10.73 -6.38
N LYS A 86 -12.18 -10.63 -7.63
CA LYS A 86 -12.85 -9.40 -8.12
C LYS A 86 -14.13 -9.13 -7.34
N ASP A 87 -14.97 -10.14 -7.11
CA ASP A 87 -16.19 -10.00 -6.34
C ASP A 87 -15.91 -9.56 -4.89
N SER A 88 -14.92 -10.18 -4.25
CA SER A 88 -14.43 -9.79 -2.92
C SER A 88 -13.92 -8.34 -2.91
N ALA A 89 -13.21 -7.90 -3.95
CA ALA A 89 -12.76 -6.51 -4.08
C ALA A 89 -13.95 -5.52 -4.13
N PHE A 90 -15.05 -5.87 -4.80
CA PHE A 90 -16.26 -5.07 -4.78
C PHE A 90 -16.92 -5.02 -3.39
N LEU A 91 -17.05 -6.19 -2.74
CA LEU A 91 -17.69 -6.31 -1.43
C LEU A 91 -16.94 -5.55 -0.32
N HIS A 92 -15.61 -5.54 -0.37
CA HIS A 92 -14.75 -4.90 0.63
C HIS A 92 -14.36 -3.45 0.27
N GLY A 93 -14.88 -2.92 -0.84
CA GLY A 93 -14.68 -1.52 -1.21
C GLY A 93 -13.31 -1.20 -1.80
N LEU A 94 -12.60 -2.20 -2.33
CA LEU A 94 -11.34 -2.00 -3.08
C LEU A 94 -11.64 -1.48 -4.49
N LEU A 95 -12.15 -0.26 -4.57
CA LEU A 95 -12.75 0.33 -5.77
C LEU A 95 -12.01 1.57 -6.24
N ILE A 96 -11.99 1.74 -7.56
CA ILE A 96 -11.54 2.95 -8.24
C ILE A 96 -12.58 3.38 -9.27
N ARG A 97 -12.59 4.68 -9.58
CA ARG A 97 -13.41 5.18 -10.69
C ARG A 97 -12.82 4.73 -12.02
N THR A 98 -13.69 4.56 -13.00
CA THR A 98 -13.28 4.15 -14.34
C THR A 98 -12.55 5.29 -15.06
N LYS A 99 -11.74 4.96 -16.07
CA LYS A 99 -11.04 5.96 -16.87
C LYS A 99 -12.00 6.72 -17.78
N GLU A 100 -13.06 6.03 -18.18
CA GLU A 100 -14.12 6.50 -19.05
C GLU A 100 -14.97 7.56 -18.35
N ASP A 101 -15.21 7.41 -17.05
CA ASP A 101 -15.93 8.40 -16.24
C ASP A 101 -15.29 8.63 -14.85
N PRO A 102 -14.22 9.44 -14.78
CA PRO A 102 -13.48 9.66 -13.53
C PRO A 102 -14.22 10.48 -12.46
N ASN A 103 -15.36 11.09 -12.81
CA ASN A 103 -16.11 11.96 -11.91
C ASN A 103 -17.44 11.37 -11.48
N SER A 104 -17.95 10.36 -12.18
CA SER A 104 -19.15 9.65 -11.74
C SER A 104 -18.88 8.78 -10.52
N PRO A 105 -19.71 8.90 -9.47
CA PRO A 105 -19.70 7.97 -8.34
C PRO A 105 -20.46 6.67 -8.64
N GLU A 106 -21.17 6.58 -9.77
CA GLU A 106 -22.10 5.48 -10.07
C GLU A 106 -21.41 4.30 -10.78
N VAL A 107 -20.32 4.56 -11.50
CA VAL A 107 -19.58 3.55 -12.25
C VAL A 107 -18.20 3.36 -11.62
N LEU A 108 -18.03 2.23 -10.93
CA LEU A 108 -16.80 1.85 -10.25
C LEU A 108 -16.26 0.54 -10.82
N SER A 109 -14.94 0.39 -10.77
CA SER A 109 -14.22 -0.85 -11.04
C SER A 109 -13.37 -1.21 -9.82
N TYR A 110 -12.85 -2.44 -9.76
CA TYR A 110 -11.90 -2.82 -8.72
C TYR A 110 -10.54 -2.15 -8.93
N ALA A 111 -9.85 -1.80 -7.84
CA ALA A 111 -8.47 -1.33 -7.91
C ALA A 111 -7.57 -2.45 -8.45
N PRO A 112 -6.53 -2.17 -9.26
CA PRO A 112 -5.58 -3.21 -9.67
C PRO A 112 -4.90 -3.84 -8.46
N PHE A 113 -4.98 -5.16 -8.33
CA PHE A 113 -4.32 -5.94 -7.27
C PHE A 113 -3.72 -7.24 -7.85
N THR A 114 -2.75 -7.83 -7.15
CA THR A 114 -2.17 -9.13 -7.51
C THR A 114 -3.00 -10.25 -6.90
N LEU A 115 -3.28 -11.30 -7.67
CA LEU A 115 -4.07 -12.44 -7.21
C LEU A 115 -3.44 -13.16 -6.00
N PHE A 116 -2.11 -13.17 -5.96
CA PHE A 116 -1.32 -13.68 -4.86
C PHE A 116 -0.40 -12.58 -4.31
N PRO A 117 -0.10 -12.58 -2.99
CA PRO A 117 0.86 -11.67 -2.42
C PRO A 117 2.24 -11.94 -3.00
N SER A 118 2.97 -10.87 -3.34
CA SER A 118 4.37 -11.03 -3.72
C SER A 118 5.21 -11.32 -2.48
N PRO A 119 6.10 -12.32 -2.52
CA PRO A 119 6.96 -12.63 -1.39
C PRO A 119 7.97 -11.50 -1.15
N VAL A 120 8.10 -11.08 0.11
CA VAL A 120 9.04 -10.02 0.52
C VAL A 120 9.89 -10.53 1.70
N PRO A 121 11.22 -10.40 1.65
CA PRO A 121 12.08 -10.80 2.76
C PRO A 121 11.72 -10.07 4.07
N LYS A 122 11.46 -10.83 5.13
CA LYS A 122 11.04 -10.30 6.44
C LYS A 122 12.01 -9.27 7.01
N SER A 123 13.31 -9.49 6.86
CA SER A 123 14.35 -8.55 7.33
C SER A 123 14.21 -7.17 6.69
N VAL A 124 13.94 -7.12 5.38
CA VAL A 124 13.77 -5.86 4.63
C VAL A 124 12.45 -5.19 5.01
N TYR A 125 11.37 -5.95 5.16
CA TYR A 125 10.07 -5.42 5.60
C TYR A 125 10.16 -4.76 6.98
N GLU A 126 10.77 -5.43 7.97
CA GLU A 126 10.92 -4.88 9.31
C GLU A 126 11.85 -3.67 9.34
N GLN A 127 12.93 -3.70 8.57
CA GLN A 127 13.82 -2.55 8.43
C GLN A 127 13.07 -1.33 7.86
N ALA A 128 12.27 -1.52 6.81
CA ALA A 128 11.47 -0.44 6.21
C ALA A 128 10.43 0.11 7.20
N LYS A 129 9.77 -0.78 7.95
CA LYS A 129 8.79 -0.41 8.98
C LYS A 129 9.41 0.45 10.09
N LEU A 130 10.62 0.10 10.54
CA LEU A 130 11.36 0.90 11.54
C LEU A 130 11.79 2.26 10.98
N LEU A 131 12.27 2.29 9.73
CA LEU A 131 12.77 3.50 9.08
C LEU A 131 11.68 4.56 8.87
N GLN A 132 10.40 4.17 8.73
CA GLN A 132 9.30 5.09 8.44
C GLN A 132 9.22 6.27 9.44
N ARG A 133 9.51 6.04 10.72
CA ARG A 133 9.47 7.10 11.76
C ARG A 133 10.58 8.13 11.55
N ASP A 134 11.79 7.66 11.30
CA ASP A 134 12.95 8.53 11.08
C ASP A 134 12.79 9.32 9.78
N PHE A 135 12.22 8.69 8.74
CA PHE A 135 11.92 9.35 7.48
C PHE A 135 10.85 10.44 7.64
N ASN A 136 9.79 10.19 8.42
CA ASN A 136 8.77 11.20 8.70
C ASN A 136 9.39 12.43 9.40
N LEU A 137 10.27 12.22 10.38
CA LEU A 137 10.97 13.32 11.07
C LEU A 137 11.94 14.06 10.16
N LEU A 138 12.64 13.33 9.27
CA LEU A 138 13.54 13.92 8.30
C LEU A 138 12.79 14.84 7.33
N VAL A 139 11.68 14.35 6.76
CA VAL A 139 10.83 15.12 5.85
C VAL A 139 10.29 16.35 6.56
N ASP A 140 9.77 16.22 7.78
CA ASP A 140 9.26 17.35 8.57
C ASP A 140 10.33 18.44 8.75
N LYS A 141 11.53 18.06 9.20
CA LYS A 141 12.65 19.01 9.39
C LYS A 141 13.11 19.66 8.09
N ILE A 142 13.21 18.91 7.00
CA ILE A 142 13.59 19.43 5.69
C ILE A 142 12.58 20.47 5.21
N THR A 143 11.27 20.21 5.40
CA THR A 143 10.23 21.14 4.92
C THR A 143 10.22 22.48 5.66
N GLN A 144 10.77 22.53 6.88
CA GLN A 144 10.89 23.75 7.68
C GLN A 144 12.13 24.58 7.31
N ASP A 145 13.12 24.00 6.61
CA ASP A 145 14.33 24.70 6.19
C ASP A 145 14.20 25.23 4.75
N SER A 146 13.70 26.46 4.62
CA SER A 146 13.51 27.11 3.33
C SER A 146 14.82 27.34 2.57
N LYS A 147 15.93 27.62 3.27
CA LYS A 147 17.24 27.85 2.64
C LYS A 147 17.79 26.57 2.04
N PHE A 148 17.65 25.46 2.76
CA PHE A 148 18.02 24.14 2.26
C PHE A 148 17.21 23.77 1.02
N LEU A 149 15.90 23.99 1.02
CA LEU A 149 15.04 23.73 -0.15
C LEU A 149 15.41 24.61 -1.35
N GLU A 150 15.64 25.90 -1.15
CA GLU A 150 16.06 26.82 -2.21
C GLU A 150 17.39 26.39 -2.82
N GLN A 151 18.39 26.03 -2.01
CA GLN A 151 19.69 25.56 -2.49
C GLN A 151 19.59 24.22 -3.22
N ALA A 152 18.79 23.28 -2.70
CA ALA A 152 18.61 21.97 -3.31
C ALA A 152 17.89 22.05 -4.67
N LEU A 153 16.91 22.95 -4.79
CA LEU A 153 16.10 23.13 -6.01
C LEU A 153 16.73 24.12 -7.00
N ALA A 154 17.65 24.99 -6.58
CA ALA A 154 18.35 25.94 -7.46
C ALA A 154 19.12 25.27 -8.61
N ARG A 155 19.38 23.96 -8.53
CA ARG A 155 20.02 23.19 -9.59
C ARG A 155 19.04 22.77 -10.72
N TYR A 156 17.74 22.90 -10.49
CA TYR A 156 16.66 22.50 -11.39
C TYR A 156 15.79 23.69 -11.85
N ALA A 157 16.14 24.91 -11.42
CA ALA A 157 15.57 26.18 -11.88
C ALA A 157 16.47 26.80 -12.95
#